data_AF-A0A2M4B0A9-F1
#
_entry.id   AF-A0A2M4B0A9-F1
#
_cell.length_a   1.000
_cell.length_b   1.000
_cell.length_c   1.000
_cell.angle_alpha   90.00
_cell.angle_beta   90.00
_cell.angle_gamma   90.00
#
_symmetry.space_group_name_H-M   'P 1'
#
loop_
_entity.id
_entity.type
_entity.pdbx_description
1 polymer ?
#
loop_
_entity_poly.entity_id
_entity_poly.type
_entity_poly.pdbx_seq_one_letter_code
_entity_poly.pdbx_strand_id
1 'polypeptide(L)' 'MYGLKTLQMAGRKQESVNKFGDPLDTLDSTILEAIITHVVHVFQKQKQSISRNTVRNFIRNRLDNIQNRTEVAQNNR' A
#
# COMPACT_ATOMS: atom_id res chain seq x y z
N MET A 1 -15.19 14.17 2.20
CA MET A 1 -13.71 14.23 2.31
C MET A 1 -13.33 13.54 3.61
N TYR A 2 -12.89 12.27 3.57
CA TYR A 2 -12.60 11.50 4.78
C TYR A 2 -11.24 11.93 5.34
N GLY A 3 -11.26 12.63 6.48
CA GLY A 3 -10.06 13.18 7.12
C GLY A 3 -9.22 12.11 7.84
N LEU A 4 -7.98 12.50 8.16
CA LEU A 4 -6.94 11.72 8.85
C LEU A 4 -7.45 10.86 10.02
N LYS A 5 -8.46 11.35 10.74
CA LYS A 5 -9.12 10.66 11.86
C LYS A 5 -9.81 9.35 11.47
N THR A 6 -10.33 9.29 10.24
CA THR A 6 -10.99 8.09 9.68
C THR A 6 -9.95 7.01 9.37
N LEU A 7 -8.78 7.40 8.86
CA LEU A 7 -7.66 6.51 8.58
C LEU A 7 -7.04 5.94 9.86
N GLN A 8 -6.95 6.75 10.92
CA GLN A 8 -6.46 6.31 12.23
C GLN A 8 -7.41 5.30 12.91
N MET A 9 -8.72 5.47 12.75
CA MET A 9 -9.70 4.53 13.31
C MET A 9 -9.74 3.20 12.55
N ALA A 10 -9.47 3.20 11.24
CA ALA A 10 -9.30 1.96 10.47
C ALA A 10 -8.07 1.17 10.95
N GLY A 11 -6.97 1.85 11.30
CA GLY A 11 -5.73 1.20 11.77
C GLY A 11 -5.84 0.55 13.17
N ARG A 12 -6.62 1.10 14.09
CA ARG A 12 -6.75 0.54 15.46
C ARG A 12 -7.55 -0.76 15.55
N LYS A 13 -8.32 -1.13 14.53
CA LYS A 13 -9.08 -2.39 14.53
C LYS A 13 -8.21 -3.61 14.20
N GLN A 14 -6.92 -3.42 13.91
CA GLN A 14 -6.03 -4.44 13.38
C GLN A 14 -5.01 -4.99 14.39
N GLU A 15 -5.16 -4.73 15.68
CA GLU A 15 -4.24 -5.24 16.73
C GLU A 15 -4.41 -6.73 17.07
N SER A 16 -5.19 -7.52 16.30
CA SER A 16 -5.47 -8.93 16.65
C SER A 16 -5.43 -9.92 15.48
N VAL A 17 -4.62 -9.68 14.45
CA VAL A 17 -4.32 -10.73 13.47
C VAL A 17 -2.81 -10.90 13.35
N ASN A 18 -2.37 -12.07 13.78
CA ASN A 18 -1.02 -12.57 13.68
C ASN A 18 -0.35 -12.24 12.34
N LYS A 19 0.86 -11.71 12.46
CA LYS A 19 2.05 -11.80 11.60
C LYS A 19 1.91 -12.70 10.35
N PHE A 20 2.41 -12.21 9.22
CA PHE A 20 2.58 -12.85 7.89
C PHE A 20 1.46 -12.68 6.84
N GLY A 21 0.71 -11.58 6.86
CA GLY A 21 -0.07 -11.16 5.68
C GLY A 21 0.83 -10.54 4.61
N ASP A 22 0.48 -10.70 3.32
CA ASP A 22 1.12 -9.93 2.26
C ASP A 22 0.89 -8.44 2.57
N PRO A 23 1.90 -7.56 2.50
CA PRO A 23 1.68 -6.12 2.68
C PRO A 23 0.53 -5.60 1.80
N LEU A 24 0.30 -6.23 0.65
CA LEU A 24 -0.81 -5.94 -0.26
C LEU A 24 -2.19 -6.29 0.31
N ASP A 25 -2.30 -7.23 1.27
CA ASP A 25 -3.55 -7.60 1.94
C ASP A 25 -4.09 -6.50 2.86
N THR A 26 -3.24 -5.52 3.20
CA THR A 26 -3.68 -4.32 3.94
C THR A 26 -4.43 -3.33 3.06
N LEU A 27 -4.31 -3.42 1.73
CA LEU A 27 -5.07 -2.62 0.79
C LEU A 27 -6.32 -3.35 0.31
N ASP A 28 -7.41 -2.61 0.18
CA ASP A 28 -8.58 -3.09 -0.53
C ASP A 28 -8.21 -3.50 -1.97
N SER A 29 -8.60 -4.71 -2.37
CA SER A 29 -8.22 -5.29 -3.64
C SER A 29 -8.73 -4.48 -4.85
N THR A 30 -9.89 -3.82 -4.71
CA THR A 30 -10.44 -2.95 -5.76
C THR A 30 -9.57 -1.71 -5.94
N ILE A 31 -9.15 -1.10 -4.82
CA ILE A 31 -8.26 0.05 -4.83
C ILE A 31 -6.90 -0.31 -5.44
N LEU A 32 -6.34 -1.46 -5.06
CA LEU A 32 -5.07 -1.94 -5.59
C LEU A 32 -5.12 -2.11 -7.12
N GLU A 33 -6.15 -2.77 -7.64
CA GLU A 33 -6.29 -2.98 -9.09
C GLU A 33 -6.54 -1.67 -9.86
N ALA A 34 -7.25 -0.71 -9.26
CA ALA A 34 -7.42 0.62 -9.82
C ALA A 34 -6.09 1.38 -9.92
N ILE A 35 -5.25 1.33 -8.87
CA ILE A 35 -3.92 1.94 -8.86
C ILE A 35 -3.03 1.28 -9.93
N ILE A 36 -2.98 -0.06 -9.98
CA ILE A 36 -2.16 -0.78 -10.96
C ILE A 36 -2.58 -0.38 -12.38
N THR A 37 -3.88 -0.36 -12.65
CA THR A 37 -4.42 -0.01 -13.97
C THR A 37 -4.12 1.44 -14.33
N HIS A 38 -4.26 2.37 -13.38
CA HIS A 38 -3.95 3.78 -13.59
C HIS A 38 -2.46 3.98 -13.92
N VAL A 39 -1.56 3.38 -13.14
CA VAL A 39 -0.11 3.50 -13.36
C VAL A 39 0.29 2.93 -14.72
N VAL A 40 -0.19 1.72 -15.06
CA VAL A 40 0.08 1.13 -16.38
C VAL A 40 -0.41 2.05 -17.50
N HIS A 41 -1.61 2.61 -17.36
CA HIS A 41 -2.18 3.52 -18.36
C HIS A 41 -1.39 4.83 -18.51
N VAL A 42 -0.90 5.40 -17.40
CA VAL A 42 -0.05 6.61 -17.42
C VAL A 42 1.28 6.33 -18.12
N PHE A 43 1.93 5.21 -17.84
CA PHE A 43 3.18 4.82 -18.49
C PHE A 43 2.98 4.59 -20.00
N GLN A 44 1.87 3.94 -20.39
CA GLN A 44 1.51 3.77 -21.80
C GLN A 44 1.39 5.12 -22.53
N LYS A 45 0.77 6.13 -21.89
CA LYS A 45 0.70 7.49 -22.46
C LYS A 45 2.07 8.15 -22.64
N GLN A 46 3.05 7.79 -21.81
CA GLN A 46 4.43 8.27 -21.91
C GLN A 46 5.28 7.49 -22.92
N LYS A 47 4.68 6.61 -23.73
CA LYS A 47 5.37 5.66 -24.62
C LYS A 47 6.31 4.71 -23.88
N GLN A 48 6.10 4.51 -22.59
CA GLN A 48 6.84 3.57 -21.77
C GLN A 48 5.95 2.35 -21.49
N SER A 49 6.53 1.17 -21.46
CA SER A 49 5.81 -0.04 -21.05
C SER A 49 6.26 -0.44 -19.65
N ILE A 50 5.30 -0.72 -18.78
CA ILE A 50 5.53 -1.25 -17.44
C ILE A 50 4.58 -2.41 -17.22
N SER A 51 5.10 -3.51 -16.65
CA SER A 51 4.26 -4.67 -16.36
C SER A 51 3.44 -4.43 -15.10
N ARG A 52 2.24 -5.01 -15.03
CA ARG A 52 1.39 -4.98 -13.83
C ARG A 52 2.13 -5.55 -12.61
N ASN A 53 2.95 -6.59 -12.81
CA ASN A 53 3.77 -7.20 -11.76
C ASN A 53 4.83 -6.23 -11.23
N THR A 54 5.47 -5.45 -12.11
CA THR A 54 6.42 -4.41 -11.69
C THR A 54 5.74 -3.37 -10.80
N VAL A 55 4.53 -2.94 -11.17
CA VAL A 55 3.75 -1.99 -10.36
C VAL A 55 3.33 -2.61 -9.02
N ARG A 56 2.87 -3.87 -9.01
CA ARG A 56 2.52 -4.60 -7.78
C ARG A 56 3.71 -4.73 -6.82
N ASN A 57 4.89 -5.08 -7.34
CA ASN A 57 6.12 -5.17 -6.55
C ASN A 57 6.56 -3.80 -6.00
N PHE A 58 6.40 -2.73 -6.79
CA PHE A 58 6.68 -1.38 -6.34
C PHE A 58 5.77 -0.94 -5.18
N ILE A 59 4.47 -1.25 -5.28
CA ILE A 59 3.50 -0.99 -4.21
C ILE A 59 3.87 -1.78 -2.95
N ARG A 60 4.20 -3.07 -3.10
CA ARG A 60 4.66 -3.92 -1.98
C ARG A 60 5.88 -3.34 -1.27
N ASN A 61 6.92 -2.96 -2.01
CA ASN A 61 8.13 -2.37 -1.45
C ASN A 61 7.86 -1.04 -0.73
N ARG A 62 6.91 -0.23 -1.23
CA ARG A 62 6.51 1.00 -0.56
C ARG A 62 5.77 0.74 0.74
N LEU A 63 4.85 -0.22 0.75
CA LEU A 63 4.11 -0.61 1.96
C LEU A 63 5.06 -1.17 3.03
N ASP A 64 5.97 -2.04 2.62
CA ASP A 64 7.01 -2.59 3.49
C ASP A 64 7.90 -1.49 4.10
N ASN A 65 8.34 -0.51 3.30
CA ASN A 65 9.14 0.61 3.82
C ASN A 65 8.36 1.50 4.80
N ILE A 66 7.06 1.74 4.54
CA ILE A 66 6.19 2.49 5.46
C ILE A 66 6.02 1.72 6.77
N GLN A 67 5.81 0.40 6.71
CA GLN A 67 5.67 -0.44 7.90
C GLN A 67 6.94 -0.46 8.73
N ASN A 68 8.10 -0.69 8.10
CA ASN A 68 9.41 -0.64 8.75
C ASN A 68 9.73 0.74 9.37
N ARG A 69 9.39 1.84 8.68
CA ARG A 69 9.56 3.19 9.25
C ARG A 69 8.61 3.47 10.41
N THR A 70 7.42 2.91 10.39
CA THR A 70 6.43 3.07 11.46
C THR A 70 6.86 2.29 12.71
N GLU A 71 7.41 1.10 12.54
CA GLU A 71 8.01 0.31 13.63
C GLU A 71 9.23 1.02 14.26
N VAL A 72 10.12 1.59 13.44
CA VAL A 72 11.26 2.38 13.94
C VAL A 72 10.81 3.66 14.66
N ALA A 73 9.74 4.30 14.21
CA ALA A 73 9.18 5.48 14.87
C ALA A 73 8.46 5.14 16.19
N GLN A 74 7.92 3.93 16.33
CA GLN A 74 7.30 3.46 17.58
C GLN A 74 8.32 2.97 18.61
N ASN A 75 9.45 2.38 18.19
CA ASN A 75 10.50 1.91 19.10
C ASN A 75 11.38 3.02 19.71
N ASN A 76 11.24 4.27 19.25
CA ASN A 76 11.95 5.43 19.79
C ASN A 76 11.06 6.31 20.70
N ARG A 77 9.97 5.77 21.26
CA ARG A 77 9.10 6.44 22.23
C ARG A 77 9.20 5.84 23.62
#